data_AF-A0A2P4SLH1-F1
#
_entry.id   AF-A0A2P4SLH1-F1
#
_cell.length_a   1.000
_cell.length_b   1.000
_cell.length_c   1.000
_cell.angle_alpha   90.00
_cell.angle_beta   90.00
_cell.angle_gamma   90.00
#
_symmetry.space_group_name_H-M   'P 1'
#
loop_
_entity.id
_entity.type
_entity.pdbx_description
1 polymer ?
#
loop_
_entity_poly.entity_id
_entity_poly.type
_entity_poly.pdbx_seq_one_letter_code
_entity_poly.pdbx_strand_id
1 'polypeptide(L)'
;MSLLCHLCSVPISLSRLRLHDGKLIKDRRYHLRTYPNCFVAKELTDWLIDHKEAPDRETGIRLMQKLMDHYIIHHVCDEHSDYKDAKLLYRFRKDDGTFPLSKDVKVFMRGQSLYEKLVSVEGSILKVKEENSVKYQRAFLGCEMVEWLVQEGEAESRREAVELGQALLEHGIIQHVSNRHHFLDSDILYQFWINFRRRRRLTELLSENSSRALSESPDSPFCLRKLNPEPGNTSFLSGNSSPAQLLVLL
;
A
#
# COMPACT_ATOMS: atom_id res chain seq x y z
N MET A 1 6.34 11.73 4.70
CA MET A 1 5.60 10.91 3.71
C MET A 1 6.41 9.83 3.00
N SER A 2 7.64 10.08 2.49
CA SER A 2 8.29 9.13 1.56
C SER A 2 8.60 7.76 2.18
N LEU A 3 9.29 7.68 3.32
CA LEU A 3 9.63 6.39 3.95
C LEU A 3 8.40 5.58 4.37
N LEU A 4 7.36 6.22 4.91
CA LEU A 4 6.10 5.54 5.30
C LEU A 4 5.36 4.98 4.08
N CYS A 5 5.33 5.74 2.99
CA CYS A 5 4.76 5.31 1.73
C CYS A 5 5.56 4.15 1.13
N HIS A 6 6.90 4.14 1.25
CA HIS A 6 7.73 3.02 0.79
C HIS A 6 7.55 1.79 1.66
N LEU A 7 7.72 1.89 2.97
CA LEU A 7 7.73 0.76 3.88
C LEU A 7 6.35 0.12 4.10
N CYS A 8 5.27 0.92 4.09
CA CYS A 8 3.92 0.41 4.27
C CYS A 8 3.24 0.00 2.95
N SER A 9 3.76 0.44 1.78
CA SER A 9 3.29 -0.03 0.45
C SER A 9 4.21 -1.06 -0.19
N VAL A 10 5.43 -1.25 0.33
CA VAL A 10 6.17 -2.50 0.09
C VAL A 10 5.22 -3.60 0.54
N PRO A 11 4.97 -4.61 -0.30
CA PRO A 11 3.88 -5.54 -0.14
C PRO A 11 4.06 -6.45 1.08
N ILE A 12 4.05 -5.90 2.29
CA ILE A 12 4.01 -6.69 3.52
C ILE A 12 2.71 -7.45 3.50
N SER A 13 1.58 -6.90 3.03
CA SER A 13 0.33 -7.65 2.89
C SER A 13 0.35 -8.68 1.75
N LEU A 14 0.72 -8.29 0.53
CA LEU A 14 0.68 -9.18 -0.65
C LEU A 14 1.80 -10.23 -0.63
N SER A 15 3.02 -9.87 -0.22
CA SER A 15 4.09 -10.86 -0.01
C SER A 15 3.79 -11.72 1.20
N ARG A 16 3.21 -11.20 2.30
CA ARG A 16 2.76 -12.05 3.42
C ARG A 16 1.68 -13.03 3.01
N LEU A 17 0.70 -12.62 2.21
CA LEU A 17 -0.31 -13.54 1.62
C LEU A 17 0.39 -14.65 0.84
N ARG A 18 1.31 -14.31 -0.06
CA ARG A 18 2.09 -15.30 -0.83
C ARG A 18 3.01 -16.17 0.04
N LEU A 19 3.52 -15.65 1.15
CA LEU A 19 4.33 -16.40 2.12
C LEU A 19 3.46 -17.35 2.98
N HIS A 20 2.22 -16.97 3.28
CA HIS A 20 1.23 -17.87 3.91
C HIS A 20 0.78 -18.96 2.93
N ASP A 21 0.47 -18.60 1.68
CA ASP A 21 0.10 -19.55 0.63
C ASP A 21 1.25 -20.51 0.31
N GLY A 22 2.49 -20.02 0.34
CA GLY A 22 3.71 -20.81 0.24
C GLY A 22 4.05 -21.62 1.51
N LYS A 23 3.23 -21.54 2.57
CA LYS A 23 3.41 -22.20 3.88
C LYS A 23 4.77 -21.90 4.56
N LEU A 24 5.37 -20.76 4.23
CA LEU A 24 6.63 -20.29 4.81
C LEU A 24 6.41 -19.73 6.21
N ILE A 25 5.34 -18.95 6.37
CA ILE A 25 4.90 -18.44 7.67
C ILE A 25 4.01 -19.49 8.33
N LYS A 26 4.44 -20.01 9.48
CA LYS A 26 3.70 -20.99 10.28
C LYS A 26 4.27 -21.10 11.67
N ASP A 27 3.52 -21.75 12.54
CA ASP A 27 3.97 -22.09 13.88
C ASP A 27 5.07 -23.15 13.80
N ARG A 28 6.17 -22.94 14.51
CA ARG A 28 7.29 -23.90 14.58
C ARG A 28 7.67 -24.15 16.03
N ARG A 29 8.00 -25.40 16.35
CA ARG A 29 8.46 -25.80 17.69
C ARG A 29 9.97 -25.94 17.70
N TYR A 30 10.63 -25.29 18.67
CA TYR A 30 12.08 -25.36 18.87
C TYR A 30 12.39 -25.33 20.37
N HIS A 31 13.23 -26.25 20.85
CA HIS A 31 13.61 -26.37 22.28
C HIS A 31 12.42 -26.28 23.23
N LEU A 32 11.40 -27.13 23.00
CA LEU A 32 10.14 -27.20 23.76
C LEU A 32 9.24 -25.95 23.71
N ARG A 33 9.67 -24.86 23.06
CA ARG A 33 8.89 -23.65 22.86
C ARG A 33 8.23 -23.65 21.47
N THR A 34 6.99 -23.17 21.40
CA THR A 34 6.32 -22.92 20.12
C THR A 34 6.43 -21.45 19.77
N TYR A 35 6.89 -21.17 18.55
CA TYR A 35 7.00 -19.85 17.97
C TYR A 35 5.91 -19.69 16.91
N PRO A 36 4.82 -18.97 17.20
CA PRO A 36 3.75 -18.78 16.23
C PRO A 36 4.17 -17.86 15.08
N ASN A 37 3.51 -17.98 13.93
CA ASN A 37 3.64 -17.07 12.77
C ASN A 37 5.09 -16.71 12.40
N CYS A 38 6.00 -17.68 12.46
CA CYS A 38 7.42 -17.45 12.15
C CYS A 38 7.79 -18.02 10.78
N PHE A 39 8.97 -17.66 10.28
CA PHE A 39 9.58 -18.22 9.07
C PHE A 39 11.07 -18.47 9.30
N VAL A 40 11.65 -19.39 8.53
CA VAL A 40 13.10 -19.66 8.56
C VAL A 40 13.78 -18.71 7.56
N ALA A 41 14.81 -17.98 8.00
CA ALA A 41 15.49 -17.00 7.15
C ALA A 41 16.00 -17.59 5.83
N LYS A 42 16.62 -18.77 5.90
CA LYS A 42 17.08 -19.47 4.70
C LYS A 42 15.97 -19.81 3.72
N GLU A 43 14.87 -20.37 4.21
CA GLU A 43 13.72 -20.71 3.37
C GLU A 43 13.10 -19.46 2.72
N LEU A 44 13.04 -18.35 3.46
CA LEU A 44 12.57 -17.08 2.92
C LEU A 44 13.51 -16.53 1.83
N THR A 45 14.82 -16.61 2.04
CA THR A 45 15.81 -16.12 1.07
C THR A 45 15.78 -16.95 -0.21
N ASP A 46 15.64 -18.26 -0.10
CA ASP A 46 15.43 -19.18 -1.24
C ASP A 46 14.17 -18.76 -2.02
N TRP A 47 13.06 -18.56 -1.30
CA TRP A 47 11.79 -18.16 -1.90
C TRP A 47 11.87 -16.83 -2.66
N LEU A 48 12.59 -15.83 -2.12
CA LEU A 48 12.76 -14.53 -2.78
C LEU A 48 13.43 -14.66 -4.16
N ILE A 49 14.40 -15.57 -4.28
CA ILE A 49 15.11 -15.83 -5.53
C ILE A 49 14.19 -16.59 -6.49
N ASP A 50 13.60 -17.69 -6.02
CA ASP A 50 12.76 -18.57 -6.84
C ASP A 50 11.55 -17.82 -7.44
N HIS A 51 11.02 -16.84 -6.71
CA HIS A 51 9.88 -16.02 -7.13
C HIS A 51 10.27 -14.71 -7.81
N LYS A 52 11.57 -14.49 -8.07
CA LYS A 52 12.11 -13.29 -8.74
C LYS A 52 11.80 -11.98 -8.00
N GLU A 53 11.63 -12.06 -6.68
CA GLU A 53 11.53 -10.91 -5.77
C GLU A 53 12.92 -10.33 -5.46
N ALA A 54 13.97 -11.14 -5.55
CA ALA A 54 15.37 -10.74 -5.55
C ALA A 54 16.12 -11.37 -6.74
N PRO A 55 17.05 -10.65 -7.39
CA PRO A 55 17.86 -11.18 -8.49
C PRO A 55 18.89 -12.23 -8.03
N ASP A 56 19.37 -12.12 -6.78
CA ASP A 56 20.38 -12.99 -6.19
C ASP A 56 20.25 -13.02 -4.66
N ARG A 57 20.98 -13.94 -4.03
CA ARG A 57 20.95 -14.17 -2.57
C ARG A 57 21.45 -12.98 -1.77
N GLU A 58 22.49 -12.30 -2.24
CA GLU A 58 23.05 -11.12 -1.57
C GLU A 58 22.02 -9.99 -1.53
N THR A 59 21.34 -9.75 -2.64
CA THR A 59 20.24 -8.79 -2.75
C THR A 59 19.08 -9.19 -1.84
N GLY A 60 18.72 -10.47 -1.78
CA GLY A 60 17.72 -10.99 -0.85
C GLY A 60 18.05 -10.68 0.62
N ILE A 61 19.29 -10.93 1.04
CA ILE A 61 19.78 -10.62 2.39
C ILE A 61 19.71 -9.12 2.66
N ARG A 62 20.17 -8.28 1.74
CA ARG A 62 20.12 -6.81 1.88
C ARG A 62 18.68 -6.29 2.00
N LEU A 63 17.74 -6.89 1.27
CA LEU A 63 16.32 -6.56 1.37
C LEU A 63 15.75 -6.93 2.73
N MET A 64 16.06 -8.13 3.23
CA MET A 64 15.61 -8.55 4.55
C MET A 64 16.25 -7.72 5.67
N GLN A 65 17.52 -7.35 5.53
CA GLN A 65 18.17 -6.40 6.44
C GLN A 65 17.41 -5.07 6.47
N LYS A 66 17.03 -4.52 5.31
CA LYS A 66 16.21 -3.30 5.27
C LYS A 66 14.89 -3.44 5.99
N LEU A 67 14.17 -4.56 5.80
CA LEU A 67 12.94 -4.81 6.55
C LEU A 67 13.19 -4.87 8.08
N MET A 68 14.33 -5.39 8.50
CA MET A 68 14.72 -5.48 9.90
C MET A 68 15.10 -4.10 10.49
N ASP A 69 15.90 -3.31 9.76
CA ASP A 69 16.28 -1.94 10.12
C ASP A 69 15.05 -1.03 10.31
N HIS A 70 13.98 -1.32 9.56
CA HIS A 70 12.70 -0.61 9.62
C HIS A 70 11.67 -1.26 10.55
N TYR A 71 12.09 -2.19 11.41
CA TYR A 71 11.26 -2.84 12.42
C TYR A 71 10.06 -3.61 11.83
N ILE A 72 10.12 -4.05 10.57
CA ILE A 72 9.05 -4.82 9.93
C ILE A 72 9.15 -6.30 10.32
N ILE A 73 10.38 -6.84 10.30
CA ILE A 73 10.69 -8.20 10.75
C ILE A 73 11.74 -8.19 11.86
N HIS A 74 11.81 -9.26 12.64
CA HIS A 74 12.83 -9.44 13.68
C HIS A 74 13.13 -10.92 13.92
N HIS A 75 14.29 -11.21 14.52
CA HIS A 75 14.58 -12.54 15.05
C HIS A 75 13.65 -12.82 16.24
N VAL A 76 13.09 -14.03 16.34
CA VAL A 76 12.07 -14.35 17.36
C VAL A 76 12.52 -14.21 18.82
N CYS A 77 13.82 -14.11 19.07
CA CYS A 77 14.40 -13.82 20.39
C CYS A 77 15.10 -12.44 20.46
N ASP A 78 15.06 -11.63 19.40
CA ASP A 78 15.75 -10.32 19.28
C ASP A 78 17.28 -10.34 19.54
N GLU A 79 17.91 -11.52 19.51
CA GLU A 79 19.36 -11.73 19.75
C GLU A 79 20.29 -11.27 18.61
N HIS A 80 19.76 -10.89 17.45
CA HIS A 80 20.54 -10.51 16.28
C HIS A 80 20.10 -9.13 15.79
N SER A 81 21.07 -8.23 15.57
CA SER A 81 20.83 -6.92 14.92
C SER A 81 20.80 -7.03 13.40
N ASP A 82 21.50 -8.02 12.85
CA ASP A 82 21.57 -8.24 11.41
C ASP A 82 20.72 -9.44 11.01
N TYR A 83 20.18 -9.38 9.79
CA TYR A 83 19.57 -10.52 9.14
C TYR A 83 20.63 -11.57 8.80
N LYS A 84 20.38 -12.83 9.18
CA LYS A 84 21.27 -13.96 8.94
C LYS A 84 20.54 -15.01 8.10
N ASP A 85 21.03 -15.24 6.88
CA ASP A 85 20.56 -16.31 5.99
C ASP A 85 20.99 -17.70 6.52
N ALA A 86 20.25 -18.17 7.52
CA ALA A 86 20.52 -19.40 8.24
C ALA A 86 19.22 -20.08 8.68
N LYS A 87 19.32 -21.22 9.37
CA LYS A 87 18.18 -21.91 9.98
C LYS A 87 17.71 -21.22 11.27
N LEU A 88 17.55 -19.90 11.21
CA LEU A 88 17.09 -19.05 12.31
C LEU A 88 15.64 -18.63 12.06
N LEU A 89 14.89 -18.46 13.14
CA LEU A 89 13.49 -18.10 13.11
C LEU A 89 13.33 -16.58 13.18
N TYR A 90 12.63 -16.03 12.21
CA TYR A 90 12.24 -14.63 12.15
C TYR A 90 10.71 -14.51 12.11
N ARG A 91 10.19 -13.34 12.43
CA ARG A 91 8.75 -13.04 12.45
C ARG A 91 8.51 -11.60 12.00
N PHE A 92 7.33 -11.32 11.45
CA PHE A 92 6.85 -9.94 11.28
C PHE A 92 6.42 -9.37 12.63
N ARG A 93 6.94 -8.20 13.01
CA ARG A 93 6.55 -7.55 14.29
C ARG A 93 5.05 -7.26 14.40
N LYS A 94 4.34 -7.19 13.25
CA LYS A 94 2.88 -7.04 13.22
C LYS A 94 2.18 -8.27 13.82
N ASP A 95 2.74 -9.46 13.65
CA ASP A 95 2.11 -10.72 14.04
C ASP A 95 2.21 -11.01 15.55
N ASP A 96 3.04 -10.28 16.29
CA ASP A 96 3.10 -10.34 17.76
C ASP A 96 2.87 -9.00 18.46
N GLY A 97 2.38 -7.99 17.73
CA GLY A 97 2.00 -6.70 18.28
C GLY A 97 3.18 -5.80 18.65
N THR A 98 4.42 -6.16 18.30
CA THR A 98 5.62 -5.36 18.57
C THR A 98 5.93 -4.33 17.49
N PHE A 99 5.14 -4.27 16.41
CA PHE A 99 5.37 -3.32 15.33
C PHE A 99 5.10 -1.88 15.80
N PRO A 100 6.06 -0.94 15.62
CA PRO A 100 5.89 0.43 16.06
C PRO A 100 4.85 1.16 15.19
N LEU A 101 3.61 1.18 15.67
CA LEU A 101 2.52 1.90 15.02
C LEU A 101 2.52 3.37 15.45
N SER A 102 3.38 4.19 14.84
CA SER A 102 3.28 5.65 14.97
C SER A 102 1.90 6.14 14.49
N LYS A 103 1.49 7.34 14.91
CA LYS A 103 0.22 7.95 14.46
C LYS A 103 0.12 7.93 12.93
N ASP A 104 1.17 8.35 12.25
CA ASP A 104 1.23 8.42 10.79
C ASP A 104 1.07 7.04 10.14
N VAL A 105 1.70 6.00 10.71
CA VAL A 105 1.57 4.62 10.20
C VAL A 105 0.14 4.12 10.37
N LYS A 106 -0.50 4.40 11.52
CA LYS A 106 -1.90 4.01 11.75
C LYS A 106 -2.83 4.66 10.74
N VAL A 107 -2.66 5.96 10.49
CA VAL A 107 -3.46 6.70 9.51
C VAL A 107 -3.23 6.15 8.10
N PHE A 108 -1.99 5.84 7.73
CA PHE A 108 -1.67 5.24 6.45
C PHE A 108 -2.33 3.86 6.27
N MET A 109 -2.14 2.94 7.24
CA MET A 109 -2.74 1.60 7.19
C MET A 109 -4.27 1.67 7.15
N ARG A 110 -4.85 2.63 7.87
CA ARG A 110 -6.28 2.90 7.82
C ARG A 110 -6.71 3.33 6.43
N GLY A 111 -6.03 4.30 5.82
CA GLY A 111 -6.30 4.77 4.46
C GLY A 111 -6.19 3.67 3.40
N GLN A 112 -5.17 2.80 3.50
CA GLN A 112 -5.03 1.64 2.61
C GLN A 112 -6.20 0.66 2.76
N SER A 113 -6.56 0.30 3.99
CA SER A 113 -7.68 -0.62 4.26
C SER A 113 -9.01 -0.09 3.73
N LEU A 114 -9.29 1.21 3.95
CA LEU A 114 -10.49 1.87 3.41
C LEU A 114 -10.50 1.83 1.89
N TYR A 115 -9.36 2.13 1.25
CA TYR A 115 -9.24 2.07 -0.20
C TYR A 115 -9.49 0.65 -0.74
N GLU A 116 -8.91 -0.38 -0.12
CA GLU A 116 -9.10 -1.78 -0.51
C GLU A 116 -10.57 -2.21 -0.43
N LYS A 117 -11.29 -1.78 0.62
CA LYS A 117 -12.75 -1.99 0.74
C LYS A 117 -13.53 -1.24 -0.33
N LEU A 118 -13.21 0.04 -0.54
CA LEU A 118 -13.88 0.86 -1.54
C LEU A 118 -13.76 0.29 -2.96
N VAL A 119 -12.62 -0.31 -3.32
CA VAL A 119 -12.44 -0.89 -4.67
C VAL A 119 -12.96 -2.32 -4.80
N SER A 120 -13.27 -3.02 -3.70
CA SER A 120 -13.79 -4.39 -3.74
C SER A 120 -15.31 -4.46 -3.79
N VAL A 121 -16.01 -3.39 -3.41
CA VAL A 121 -17.49 -3.33 -3.37
C VAL A 121 -18.06 -2.90 -4.72
N GLU A 122 -19.10 -3.61 -5.18
CA GLU A 122 -19.88 -3.22 -6.35
C GLU A 122 -20.66 -1.92 -6.08
N GLY A 123 -20.69 -1.00 -7.05
CA GLY A 123 -21.33 0.31 -6.85
C GLY A 123 -20.50 1.33 -6.06
N SER A 124 -19.20 1.09 -5.86
CA SER A 124 -18.24 2.00 -5.21
C SER A 124 -18.45 3.49 -5.52
N ILE A 125 -18.31 4.33 -4.49
CA ILE A 125 -18.32 5.80 -4.62
C ILE A 125 -17.13 6.34 -5.43
N LEU A 126 -16.05 5.54 -5.58
CA LEU A 126 -14.86 5.92 -6.34
C LEU A 126 -15.14 5.86 -7.84
N LYS A 127 -15.40 7.02 -8.44
CA LYS A 127 -15.75 7.14 -9.87
C LYS A 127 -14.85 8.13 -10.59
N VAL A 128 -14.96 8.17 -11.91
CA VAL A 128 -14.42 9.30 -12.67
C VAL A 128 -15.39 10.46 -12.48
N LYS A 129 -14.90 11.59 -11.98
CA LYS A 129 -15.68 12.82 -11.82
C LYS A 129 -14.98 13.98 -12.52
N GLU A 130 -15.73 14.99 -12.93
CA GLU A 130 -15.22 16.12 -13.70
C GLU A 130 -15.49 17.44 -12.96
N GLU A 131 -14.47 18.28 -12.86
CA GLU A 131 -14.58 19.64 -12.31
C GLU A 131 -13.72 20.60 -13.15
N ASN A 132 -14.29 21.71 -13.60
CA ASN A 132 -13.63 22.69 -14.47
C ASN A 132 -12.98 22.07 -15.72
N SER A 133 -13.67 21.13 -16.38
CA SER A 133 -13.20 20.39 -17.56
C SER A 133 -11.98 19.48 -17.32
N VAL A 134 -11.63 19.23 -16.06
CA VAL A 134 -10.58 18.28 -15.66
C VAL A 134 -11.23 17.03 -15.09
N LYS A 135 -10.85 15.86 -15.61
CA LYS A 135 -11.34 14.57 -15.13
C LYS A 135 -10.41 14.01 -14.05
N TYR A 136 -10.99 13.66 -12.92
CA TYR A 136 -10.34 13.07 -11.76
C TYR A 136 -10.77 11.62 -11.65
N GLN A 137 -9.80 10.70 -11.72
CA GLN A 137 -10.06 9.29 -11.53
C GLN A 137 -10.15 8.96 -10.04
N ARG A 138 -11.08 8.07 -9.69
CA ARG A 138 -11.25 7.60 -8.29
C ARG A 138 -11.53 8.75 -7.34
N ALA A 139 -12.31 9.70 -7.83
CA ALA A 139 -12.78 10.82 -7.09
C ALA A 139 -14.11 10.50 -6.43
N PHE A 140 -14.40 11.22 -5.36
CA PHE A 140 -15.58 11.08 -4.53
C PHE A 140 -15.96 12.45 -3.94
N LEU A 141 -17.23 12.62 -3.57
CA LEU A 141 -17.66 13.81 -2.82
C LEU A 141 -17.40 13.60 -1.33
N GLY A 142 -17.10 14.68 -0.61
CA GLY A 142 -16.92 14.63 0.85
C GLY A 142 -18.11 14.00 1.57
N CYS A 143 -19.33 14.39 1.20
CA CYS A 143 -20.57 13.85 1.77
C CYS A 143 -20.80 12.37 1.45
N GLU A 144 -20.49 11.91 0.24
CA GLU A 144 -20.57 10.50 -0.15
C GLU A 144 -19.58 9.65 0.67
N MET A 145 -18.37 10.16 0.90
CA MET A 145 -17.37 9.48 1.73
C MET A 145 -17.80 9.41 3.19
N VAL A 146 -18.32 10.51 3.75
CA VAL A 146 -18.84 10.53 5.13
C VAL A 146 -20.00 9.55 5.30
N GLU A 147 -20.92 9.53 4.34
CA GLU A 147 -22.04 8.58 4.34
C GLU A 147 -21.56 7.13 4.28
N TRP A 148 -20.66 6.81 3.34
CA TRP A 148 -20.09 5.48 3.20
C TRP A 148 -19.34 5.02 4.47
N LEU A 149 -18.54 5.90 5.07
CA LEU A 149 -17.80 5.60 6.30
C LEU A 149 -18.73 5.23 7.46
N VAL A 150 -19.87 5.92 7.59
CA VAL A 150 -20.86 5.60 8.64
C VAL A 150 -21.62 4.31 8.31
N GLN A 151 -22.04 4.13 7.06
CA GLN A 151 -22.79 2.94 6.61
C GLN A 151 -22.00 1.65 6.76
N GLU A 152 -20.70 1.67 6.46
CA GLU A 152 -19.79 0.52 6.62
C GLU A 152 -19.27 0.33 8.05
N GLY A 153 -19.73 1.14 9.00
CA GLY A 153 -19.28 1.09 10.40
C GLY A 153 -17.81 1.48 10.59
N GLU A 154 -17.23 2.24 9.65
CA GLU A 154 -15.86 2.74 9.74
C GLU A 154 -15.73 4.01 10.60
N ALA A 155 -16.86 4.65 10.91
CA ALA A 155 -17.04 5.75 11.85
C ALA A 155 -18.41 5.65 12.53
N GLU A 156 -18.52 5.99 13.82
CA GLU A 156 -19.79 5.88 14.56
C GLU A 156 -20.73 7.06 14.29
N SER A 157 -20.18 8.17 13.77
CA SER A 157 -20.93 9.37 13.45
C SER A 157 -20.34 10.12 12.26
N ARG A 158 -21.12 11.03 11.66
CA ARG A 158 -20.63 11.92 10.61
C ARG A 158 -19.45 12.78 11.07
N ARG A 159 -19.45 13.19 12.35
CA ARG A 159 -18.34 13.95 12.95
C ARG A 159 -17.04 13.14 12.94
N GLU A 160 -17.08 11.90 13.39
CA GLU A 160 -15.91 11.02 13.37
C GLU A 160 -15.44 10.69 11.95
N ALA A 161 -16.38 10.53 11.01
CA ALA A 161 -16.05 10.34 9.60
C ALA A 161 -15.31 11.56 9.01
N VAL A 162 -15.70 12.78 9.41
CA VAL A 162 -14.99 14.01 9.04
C VAL A 162 -13.60 14.07 9.66
N GLU A 163 -13.46 13.76 10.95
CA GLU A 163 -12.15 13.72 11.63
C GLU A 163 -11.21 12.70 10.97
N LEU A 164 -11.73 11.53 10.58
CA LEU A 164 -10.99 10.53 9.81
C LEU A 164 -10.60 11.07 8.43
N GLY A 165 -11.52 11.67 7.69
CA GLY A 165 -11.21 12.27 6.38
C GLY A 165 -10.17 13.39 6.46
N GLN A 166 -10.21 14.22 7.50
CA GLN A 166 -9.19 15.24 7.78
C GLN A 166 -7.83 14.61 8.01
N ALA A 167 -7.75 13.58 8.86
CA ALA A 167 -6.49 12.86 9.09
C ALA A 167 -5.93 12.26 7.79
N LEU A 168 -6.78 11.66 6.95
CA LEU A 168 -6.36 11.11 5.64
C LEU A 168 -5.82 12.21 4.71
N LEU A 169 -6.43 13.40 4.72
CA LEU A 169 -6.01 14.55 3.90
C LEU A 169 -4.69 15.14 4.39
N GLU A 170 -4.55 15.36 5.70
CA GLU A 170 -3.33 15.88 6.34
C GLU A 170 -2.11 14.97 6.08
N HIS A 171 -2.34 13.66 6.00
CA HIS A 171 -1.28 12.68 5.72
C HIS A 171 -1.08 12.42 4.21
N GLY A 172 -1.74 13.19 3.34
CA GLY A 172 -1.59 13.11 1.89
C GLY A 172 -2.08 11.81 1.27
N ILE A 173 -2.98 11.10 1.93
CA ILE A 173 -3.59 9.85 1.43
C ILE A 173 -4.70 10.19 0.44
N ILE A 174 -5.53 11.18 0.81
CA ILE A 174 -6.51 11.81 -0.06
C ILE A 174 -6.14 13.28 -0.27
N GLN A 175 -6.68 13.89 -1.31
CA GLN A 175 -6.45 15.30 -1.62
C GLN A 175 -7.73 15.94 -2.14
N HIS A 176 -7.95 17.19 -1.76
CA HIS A 176 -8.92 18.05 -2.46
C HIS A 176 -8.45 18.30 -3.90
N VAL A 177 -9.34 18.17 -4.89
CA VAL A 177 -8.92 18.22 -6.31
C VAL A 177 -8.27 19.55 -6.75
N SER A 178 -8.67 20.67 -6.14
CA SER A 178 -8.04 21.99 -6.33
C SER A 178 -6.95 22.34 -5.31
N ASN A 179 -6.72 21.48 -4.31
CA ASN A 179 -5.76 21.68 -3.22
C ASN A 179 -5.98 22.95 -2.37
N ARG A 180 -7.25 23.34 -2.12
CA ARG A 180 -7.62 24.58 -1.41
C ARG A 180 -8.45 24.37 -0.15
N HIS A 181 -8.95 23.17 0.09
CA HIS A 181 -9.89 22.90 1.17
C HIS A 181 -9.40 21.76 2.07
N HIS A 182 -9.71 21.89 3.37
CA HIS A 182 -9.68 20.77 4.30
C HIS A 182 -10.78 19.76 3.94
N PHE A 183 -10.81 18.61 4.61
CA PHE A 183 -11.89 17.64 4.42
C PHE A 183 -13.19 18.15 5.05
N LEU A 184 -14.27 18.13 4.27
CA LEU A 184 -15.58 18.64 4.63
C LEU A 184 -16.67 17.65 4.23
N ASP A 185 -17.72 17.58 5.04
CA ASP A 185 -18.94 16.86 4.74
C ASP A 185 -19.83 17.68 3.77
N SER A 186 -19.43 17.74 2.51
CA SER A 186 -20.11 18.54 1.48
C SER A 186 -19.94 17.94 0.09
N ASP A 187 -20.58 18.55 -0.90
CA ASP A 187 -20.52 18.24 -2.33
C ASP A 187 -19.22 18.69 -3.02
N ILE A 188 -18.11 18.68 -2.28
CA ILE A 188 -16.78 19.06 -2.76
C ILE A 188 -16.01 17.79 -3.17
N LEU A 189 -15.28 17.87 -4.29
CA LEU A 189 -14.51 16.74 -4.81
C LEU A 189 -13.17 16.52 -4.09
N TYR A 190 -12.94 15.26 -3.74
CA TYR A 190 -11.66 14.74 -3.28
C TYR A 190 -11.26 13.54 -4.12
N GLN A 191 -9.98 13.17 -4.06
CA GLN A 191 -9.46 11.97 -4.71
C GLN A 191 -8.44 11.28 -3.81
N PHE A 192 -8.31 9.96 -3.95
CA PHE A 192 -7.15 9.27 -3.41
C PHE A 192 -5.90 9.73 -4.17
N TRP A 193 -4.94 10.29 -3.45
CA TRP A 193 -3.69 10.73 -4.07
C TRP A 193 -2.74 9.55 -4.25
N ILE A 194 -2.69 8.66 -3.27
CA ILE A 194 -1.80 7.50 -3.27
C ILE A 194 -2.35 6.38 -4.17
N ASN A 195 -1.51 5.88 -5.08
CA ASN A 195 -1.85 4.71 -5.88
C ASN A 195 -1.61 3.39 -5.12
N PHE A 196 -2.57 3.00 -4.28
CA PHE A 196 -2.52 1.73 -3.53
C PHE A 196 -2.56 0.47 -4.41
N ARG A 197 -2.96 0.57 -5.68
CA ARG A 197 -2.94 -0.59 -6.61
C ARG A 197 -1.58 -0.87 -7.20
N ARG A 198 -0.65 0.08 -7.15
CA ARG A 198 0.70 -0.14 -7.67
C ARG A 198 1.40 -1.17 -6.80
N ARG A 199 1.62 -2.36 -7.36
CA ARG A 199 2.49 -3.38 -6.77
C ARG A 199 3.92 -2.83 -6.77
N ARG A 200 4.48 -2.57 -5.59
CA ARG A 200 5.89 -2.19 -5.44
C ARG A 200 6.75 -3.43 -5.39
N ARG A 201 7.87 -3.42 -6.10
CA ARG A 201 8.85 -4.51 -6.02
C ARG A 201 9.68 -4.33 -4.75
N LEU A 202 9.99 -5.43 -4.08
CA LEU A 202 10.82 -5.39 -2.87
C LEU A 202 12.18 -4.73 -3.13
N THR A 203 12.75 -4.94 -4.32
CA THR A 203 14.00 -4.31 -4.79
C THR A 203 14.00 -2.78 -4.75
N GLU A 204 12.84 -2.12 -4.81
CA GLU A 204 12.73 -0.65 -4.73
C GLU A 204 13.23 -0.10 -3.37
N LEU A 205 13.25 -0.93 -2.31
CA LEU A 205 13.82 -0.56 -1.00
C LEU A 205 15.32 -0.24 -1.03
N LEU A 206 16.05 -0.75 -2.03
CA LEU A 206 17.50 -0.56 -2.11
C LEU A 206 17.89 0.73 -2.84
N SER A 207 16.94 1.39 -3.53
CA SER A 207 17.21 2.55 -4.38
C SER A 207 17.16 3.90 -3.64
N GLU A 208 16.97 3.90 -2.32
CA GLU A 208 16.62 5.07 -1.49
C GLU A 208 17.77 6.07 -1.20
N ASN A 209 18.67 6.33 -2.15
CA ASN A 209 19.47 7.57 -2.13
C ASN A 209 18.70 8.77 -2.78
N SER A 210 17.45 8.57 -3.18
CA SER A 210 16.64 9.57 -3.89
C SER A 210 15.55 10.19 -3.01
N SER A 211 15.87 10.58 -1.76
CA SER A 211 15.00 11.43 -0.93
C SER A 211 14.62 12.76 -1.61
N ARG A 212 15.29 13.13 -2.71
CA ARG A 212 15.04 14.33 -3.52
C ARG A 212 14.20 14.11 -4.80
N ALA A 213 13.92 12.88 -5.24
CA ALA A 213 13.33 12.64 -6.57
C ALA A 213 11.80 12.54 -6.59
N LEU A 214 11.13 12.56 -5.44
CA LEU A 214 9.67 12.56 -5.35
C LEU A 214 9.20 13.97 -5.02
N SER A 215 9.53 14.90 -5.92
CA SER A 215 8.83 16.17 -5.96
C SER A 215 7.33 15.88 -6.13
N GLU A 216 6.51 16.78 -5.61
CA GLU A 216 5.06 16.90 -5.79
C GLU A 216 4.69 17.15 -7.26
N SER A 217 5.29 16.38 -8.18
CA SER A 217 5.04 16.47 -9.60
C SER A 217 3.78 15.65 -9.93
N PRO A 218 2.84 16.20 -10.72
CA PRO A 218 1.68 15.47 -11.21
C PRO A 218 2.05 14.26 -12.10
N ASP A 219 3.32 14.15 -12.51
CA ASP A 219 3.88 13.03 -13.29
C ASP A 219 4.45 11.89 -12.43
N SER A 220 4.38 12.00 -11.10
CA SER A 220 4.84 10.97 -10.19
C SER A 220 4.07 9.65 -10.42
N PRO A 221 4.74 8.51 -10.67
CA PRO A 221 4.07 7.22 -10.84
C PRO A 221 3.50 6.67 -9.54
N PHE A 222 3.62 7.43 -8.44
CA PHE A 222 3.09 7.14 -7.12
C PHE A 222 1.75 7.83 -6.86
N CYS A 223 1.40 8.82 -7.70
CA CYS A 223 0.17 9.59 -7.61
C CYS A 223 -0.84 9.19 -8.70
N LEU A 224 -2.13 9.31 -8.44
CA LEU A 224 -3.14 9.15 -9.49
C LEU A 224 -3.15 10.38 -10.41
N ARG A 225 -3.18 10.14 -11.73
CA ARG A 225 -3.08 11.20 -12.76
C ARG A 225 -4.37 12.03 -12.84
N LYS A 226 -4.21 13.34 -13.06
CA LYS A 226 -5.26 14.16 -13.70
C LYS A 226 -5.31 13.79 -15.18
N LEU A 227 -6.47 13.44 -15.71
CA LEU A 227 -6.64 13.30 -17.15
C LEU A 227 -6.89 14.69 -17.70
N ASN A 228 -5.89 15.25 -18.41
CA ASN A 228 -6.10 16.49 -19.15
C ASN A 228 -7.22 16.28 -20.19
N PRO A 229 -8.00 17.32 -20.51
CA PRO A 229 -8.91 17.25 -21.65
C PRO A 229 -8.09 16.94 -22.90
N GLU A 230 -8.50 15.90 -23.63
CA GLU A 230 -7.92 15.54 -24.92
C GLU A 230 -7.87 16.78 -25.82
N PRO A 231 -6.72 17.15 -26.41
CA PRO A 231 -6.72 18.15 -27.47
C PRO A 231 -7.57 17.61 -28.63
N GLY A 232 -8.55 18.40 -29.04
CA GLY A 232 -9.60 17.99 -29.97
C GLY A 232 -9.10 17.28 -31.24
N ASN A 233 -9.88 16.26 -31.63
CA ASN A 233 -9.95 15.60 -32.93
C ASN A 233 -8.87 16.00 -33.97
N THR A 234 -7.94 15.09 -34.21
CA THR A 234 -7.54 14.79 -35.60
C THR A 234 -7.56 13.27 -35.81
N SER A 235 -8.33 12.88 -36.82
CA SER A 235 -8.57 11.53 -37.32
C SER A 235 -7.28 10.83 -37.78
N PHE A 236 -7.06 9.58 -37.35
CA PHE A 236 -6.33 8.59 -38.15
C PHE A 236 -6.84 7.16 -37.87
N LEU A 237 -7.04 6.40 -38.95
CA LEU A 237 -7.60 5.05 -39.03
C LEU A 237 -6.52 3.95 -39.04
N SER A 238 -6.96 2.73 -38.69
CA SER A 238 -6.34 1.41 -38.86
C SER A 238 -5.39 0.96 -37.72
N GLY A 239 -5.47 -0.27 -37.18
CA GLY A 239 -6.18 -1.47 -37.60
C GLY A 239 -6.19 -2.55 -36.50
N ASN A 240 -7.00 -3.57 -36.74
CA ASN A 240 -7.43 -4.67 -35.86
C ASN A 240 -6.40 -5.31 -34.91
N SER A 241 -6.84 -5.59 -33.68
CA SER A 241 -7.01 -6.97 -33.17
C SER A 241 -7.80 -6.97 -31.84
N SER A 242 -8.74 -7.89 -31.72
CA SER A 242 -9.68 -8.02 -30.60
C SER A 242 -9.06 -8.80 -29.41
N PRO A 243 -9.75 -8.85 -28.24
CA PRO A 243 -9.11 -8.95 -26.94
C PRO A 243 -8.99 -10.41 -26.45
N ALA A 244 -7.93 -10.70 -25.71
CA ALA A 244 -7.87 -11.87 -24.83
C ALA A 244 -7.83 -11.40 -23.37
N GLN A 245 -8.88 -11.79 -22.66
CA GLN A 245 -9.09 -11.73 -21.22
C GLN A 245 -8.07 -12.58 -20.44
N LEU A 246 -7.78 -12.21 -19.19
CA LEU A 246 -7.91 -13.06 -17.99
C LEU A 246 -7.57 -12.20 -16.73
N LEU A 247 -8.58 -11.83 -15.92
CA LEU A 247 -8.91 -12.39 -14.59
C LEU A 247 -7.69 -12.40 -13.63
N VAL A 248 -7.51 -11.54 -12.62
CA VAL A 248 -8.28 -11.27 -11.39
C VAL A 248 -8.59 -12.55 -10.58
N LEU A 249 -8.22 -12.49 -9.28
CA LEU A 249 -8.39 -13.46 -8.17
C LEU A 249 -7.31 -14.55 -8.08
N LEU A 250 -6.33 -14.34 -7.20
CA LEU A 250 -6.31 -14.78 -5.81
C LEU A 250 -5.39 -13.84 -5.00
#